data_AF-A0A3D0T6J0-F1
#
_entry.id   AF-A0A3D0T6J0-F1
#
_cell.length_a   1.000
_cell.length_b   1.000
_cell.length_c   1.000
_cell.angle_alpha   90.00
_cell.angle_beta   90.00
_cell.angle_gamma   90.00
#
_symmetry.space_group_name_H-M   'P 1'
#
loop_
_entity.id
_entity.type
_entity.pdbx_description
1 polymer ?
#
loop_
_entity_poly.entity_id
_entity_poly.type
_entity_poly.pdbx_seq_one_letter_code
_entity_poly.pdbx_strand_id
1 'polypeptide(L)'
;MQIPDISKIAWQLNIAIIGAAFSAISLIYNEKYIYYGFATFLFAVVSHFVSTWFEFVYNTEQLRNKRKNFYFAQSFLFIVWLGMLVLIYSKMSCI
;
A
#
# COMPACT_ATOMS: atom_id res chain seq x y z
N MET A 1 16.31 -14.32 18.92
CA MET A 1 15.84 -13.15 18.15
C MET A 1 15.97 -13.49 16.67
N GLN A 2 14.86 -13.77 15.97
CA GLN A 2 14.88 -13.88 14.50
C GLN A 2 14.97 -12.45 13.96
N ILE A 3 16.04 -12.14 13.25
CA ILE A 3 16.24 -10.83 12.61
C ILE A 3 15.15 -10.70 11.55
N PRO A 4 14.32 -9.64 11.57
CA PRO A 4 13.26 -9.45 10.59
C PRO A 4 13.88 -9.31 9.20
N ASP A 5 13.25 -9.95 8.23
CA ASP A 5 13.74 -10.09 6.86
C ASP A 5 13.60 -8.75 6.12
N ILE A 6 14.68 -7.96 6.10
CA ILE A 6 14.76 -6.56 5.62
C ILE A 6 14.28 -6.42 4.17
N SER A 7 14.38 -7.49 3.38
CA SER A 7 13.97 -7.54 1.97
C SER A 7 12.49 -7.19 1.75
N LYS A 8 11.58 -7.58 2.67
CA LYS A 8 10.15 -7.28 2.54
C LYS A 8 9.83 -5.81 2.81
N ILE A 9 10.49 -5.25 3.82
CA ILE A 9 10.39 -3.83 4.20
C ILE A 9 10.82 -2.96 3.03
N ALA A 10 11.89 -3.35 2.33
CA ALA A 10 12.41 -2.62 1.18
C ALA A 10 11.38 -2.48 0.05
N TRP A 11 10.60 -3.52 -0.25
CA TRP A 11 9.61 -3.47 -1.33
C TRP A 11 8.47 -2.47 -1.05
N GLN A 12 7.90 -2.48 0.15
CA GLN A 12 6.81 -1.56 0.50
C GLN A 12 7.31 -0.11 0.59
N LEU A 13 8.52 0.08 1.11
CA LEU A 13 9.18 1.38 1.17
C LEU A 13 9.44 1.93 -0.25
N ASN A 14 9.88 1.08 -1.19
CA ASN A 14 10.09 1.46 -2.58
C ASN A 14 8.78 1.91 -3.25
N ILE A 15 7.67 1.20 -3.03
CA ILE A 15 6.35 1.60 -3.55
C ILE A 15 5.92 2.94 -2.94
N ALA A 16 6.14 3.15 -1.64
CA ALA A 16 5.81 4.41 -0.98
C ALA A 16 6.63 5.59 -1.54
N ILE A 17 7.93 5.39 -1.76
CA ILE A 17 8.84 6.40 -2.32
C ILE A 17 8.45 6.74 -3.77
N ILE A 18 8.16 5.72 -4.59
CA ILE A 18 7.72 5.92 -5.97
C ILE A 18 6.37 6.65 -6.00
N GLY A 19 5.42 6.26 -5.14
CA GLY A 19 4.12 6.93 -5.01
C GLY A 19 4.24 8.39 -4.56
N ALA A 20 5.12 8.66 -3.59
CA ALA A 20 5.39 10.01 -3.12
C ALA A 20 6.09 10.88 -4.18
N ALA A 21 7.10 10.34 -4.87
CA ALA A 21 7.78 11.01 -5.97
C ALA A 21 6.83 11.30 -7.13
N PHE A 22 5.97 10.35 -7.48
CA PHE A 22 4.93 10.53 -8.50
C PHE A 22 3.92 11.61 -8.06
N SER A 23 3.53 11.62 -6.79
CA SER A 23 2.64 12.65 -6.23
C SER A 23 3.26 14.05 -6.22
N ALA A 24 4.56 14.15 -5.98
CA ALA A 24 5.30 15.42 -5.99
C ALA A 24 5.50 15.94 -7.43
N ILE A 25 5.81 15.04 -8.37
CA ILE A 25 5.96 15.38 -9.79
C ILE A 25 4.60 15.73 -10.42
N SER A 26 3.53 15.06 -10.00
CA SER A 26 2.18 15.33 -10.52
C SER A 26 1.66 16.72 -10.17
N LEU A 27 2.12 17.29 -9.05
CA LEU A 27 1.89 18.66 -8.61
C LEU A 27 2.40 19.71 -9.62
N ILE A 28 3.44 19.38 -10.40
CA ILE A 28 4.03 20.26 -11.43
C ILE A 28 3.26 20.16 -12.76
N TYR A 29 2.75 18.98 -13.10
CA TYR A 29 2.12 18.74 -14.40
C TYR A 29 0.61 18.98 -14.41
N ASN A 30 -0.11 18.51 -13.40
CA ASN A 30 -1.55 18.72 -13.26
C ASN A 30 -2.00 18.30 -11.84
N GLU A 31 -2.39 19.29 -11.04
CA GLU A 31 -2.81 19.17 -9.63
C GLU A 31 -3.85 18.08 -9.38
N LYS A 32 -4.66 17.74 -10.39
CA LYS A 32 -5.65 16.66 -10.36
C LYS A 32 -5.02 15.28 -10.07
N TYR A 33 -3.78 15.04 -10.51
CA TYR A 33 -3.10 13.77 -10.27
C TYR A 33 -2.44 13.65 -8.89
N ILE A 34 -2.51 14.69 -8.03
CA ILE A 34 -2.00 14.61 -6.66
C ILE A 34 -2.77 13.56 -5.85
N TYR A 35 -4.09 13.46 -6.07
CA TYR A 35 -4.95 12.52 -5.35
C TYR A 35 -4.60 11.06 -5.67
N TYR A 36 -4.14 10.79 -6.89
CA TYR A 36 -3.64 9.47 -7.30
C TYR A 36 -2.37 9.07 -6.56
N GLY A 37 -1.39 9.98 -6.53
CA GLY A 37 -0.13 9.77 -5.84
C GLY A 37 -0.33 9.60 -4.33
N PHE A 38 -1.15 10.46 -3.73
CA PHE A 38 -1.48 10.41 -2.31
C PHE A 38 -2.25 9.15 -1.90
N ALA A 39 -3.25 8.73 -2.68
CA ALA A 39 -3.97 7.47 -2.42
C ALA A 39 -3.04 6.24 -2.51
N THR A 40 -2.11 6.26 -3.46
CA THR A 40 -1.10 5.19 -3.62
C THR A 40 -0.08 5.20 -2.49
N PHE A 41 0.33 6.37 -2.02
CA PHE A 41 1.18 6.52 -0.84
C PHE A 41 0.48 5.98 0.43
N LEU A 42 -0.77 6.36 0.67
CA LEU A 42 -1.56 5.85 1.80
C LEU A 42 -1.71 4.33 1.75
N PHE A 43 -1.99 3.77 0.57
CA PHE A 43 -2.03 2.32 0.40
C PHE A 43 -0.69 1.66 0.78
N ALA A 44 0.44 2.21 0.33
CA ALA A 44 1.75 1.66 0.64
C ALA A 44 2.05 1.70 2.16
N VAL A 45 1.73 2.80 2.83
CA VAL A 45 1.90 2.95 4.29
C VAL A 45 1.03 1.95 5.06
N VAL A 46 -0.25 1.86 4.73
CA VAL A 46 -1.18 0.93 5.40
C VAL A 46 -0.78 -0.53 5.14
N SER A 47 -0.42 -0.85 3.90
CA SER A 47 0.09 -2.16 3.48
C SER A 47 1.34 -2.57 4.27
N HIS A 48 2.28 -1.64 4.46
CA HIS A 48 3.47 -1.86 5.26
C HIS A 48 3.14 -2.10 6.75
N PHE A 49 2.28 -1.25 7.34
CA PHE A 49 1.84 -1.42 8.72
C PHE A 49 1.16 -2.78 8.96
N VAL A 50 0.29 -3.22 8.04
CA VAL A 50 -0.38 -4.52 8.13
C VAL A 50 0.61 -5.67 8.01
N SER A 51 1.62 -5.55 7.14
CA SER A 51 2.71 -6.53 7.03
C SER A 51 3.53 -6.63 8.31
N THR A 52 4.00 -5.49 8.84
CA THR A 52 4.82 -5.45 10.05
C THR A 52 4.04 -5.91 11.28
N TRP A 53 2.77 -5.50 11.41
CA TRP A 53 1.89 -5.95 12.48
C TRP A 53 1.64 -7.45 12.42
N PHE A 54 1.42 -8.00 11.22
CA PHE A 54 1.22 -9.43 11.04
C PHE A 54 2.47 -10.24 11.44
N GLU A 55 3.66 -9.78 11.06
CA GLU A 55 4.92 -10.41 11.47
C GLU A 55 5.21 -10.25 12.96
N PHE A 56 4.76 -9.16 13.59
CA PHE A 56 4.92 -8.93 15.04
C PHE A 56 3.98 -9.80 15.89
N VAL A 57 2.72 -9.96 15.46
CA VAL A 57 1.69 -10.66 16.24
C VAL A 57 1.80 -12.18 16.09
N TYR A 58 2.19 -12.69 14.92
CA TYR A 58 2.21 -14.13 14.66
C TYR A 58 3.64 -14.68 14.66
N ASN A 59 3.94 -15.56 15.62
CA ASN A 59 5.21 -16.31 15.68
C ASN A 59 5.32 -17.36 14.56
N THR A 60 6.54 -17.79 14.22
CA THR A 60 6.90 -18.57 13.02
C THR A 60 6.04 -19.83 12.78
N GLU A 61 5.57 -20.50 13.84
CA GLU A 61 4.69 -21.67 13.73
C GLU A 61 3.23 -21.33 13.41
N GLN A 62 2.68 -20.26 13.97
CA GLN A 62 1.31 -19.80 13.69
C GLN A 62 1.18 -19.12 12.32
N LEU A 63 2.31 -18.64 11.79
CA LEU A 63 2.44 -17.93 10.53
C LEU A 63 1.92 -18.74 9.32
N ARG A 64 2.11 -20.07 9.31
CA ARG A 64 1.67 -20.92 8.18
C ARG A 64 0.14 -20.99 8.07
N ASN A 65 -0.55 -21.13 9.20
CA ASN A 65 -2.00 -21.29 9.21
C ASN A 65 -2.73 -19.95 9.06
N LYS A 66 -2.12 -18.85 9.54
CA LYS A 66 -2.69 -17.49 9.46
C LYS A 66 -2.27 -16.72 8.21
N ARG A 67 -1.31 -17.22 7.41
CA ARG A 67 -0.90 -16.63 6.13
C ARG A 67 -2.06 -16.44 5.15
N LYS A 68 -3.01 -17.37 5.13
CA LYS A 68 -4.22 -17.23 4.30
C LYS A 68 -5.01 -15.97 4.66
N ASN A 69 -5.18 -15.68 5.94
CA ASN A 69 -5.90 -14.49 6.40
C ASN A 69 -5.11 -13.21 6.07
N PHE A 70 -3.78 -13.25 6.14
CA PHE A 70 -2.93 -12.15 5.69
C PHE A 70 -3.10 -11.86 4.20
N TYR A 71 -3.02 -12.89 3.35
CA TYR A 71 -3.24 -12.71 1.91
C TYR A 71 -4.65 -12.20 1.59
N PHE A 72 -5.65 -12.67 2.33
CA PHE A 72 -7.02 -12.17 2.19
C PHE A 72 -7.14 -10.69 2.56
N ALA A 73 -6.54 -10.27 3.68
CA ALA A 73 -6.50 -8.87 4.10
C ALA A 73 -5.74 -7.98 3.09
N GLN A 74 -4.63 -8.47 2.54
CA GLN A 74 -3.88 -7.80 1.48
C GLN A 74 -4.69 -7.64 0.19
N SER A 75 -5.34 -8.71 -0.27
CA SER A 75 -6.22 -8.63 -1.44
C SER A 75 -7.38 -7.67 -1.22
N PHE A 76 -7.96 -7.63 -0.02
CA PHE A 76 -9.01 -6.67 0.29
C PHE A 76 -8.50 -5.22 0.24
N LEU A 77 -7.33 -4.93 0.82
CA LEU A 77 -6.70 -3.62 0.73
C LEU A 77 -6.41 -3.22 -0.72
N PHE A 78 -6.00 -4.17 -1.55
CA PHE A 78 -5.75 -3.94 -2.98
C PHE A 78 -7.03 -3.57 -3.73
N ILE A 79 -8.14 -4.26 -3.44
CA ILE A 79 -9.47 -3.95 -4.01
C ILE A 79 -9.92 -2.55 -3.58
N VAL A 80 -9.75 -2.20 -2.30
CA VAL A 80 -10.09 -0.87 -1.78
C VAL A 80 -9.27 0.22 -2.46
N TRP A 81 -7.97 -0.02 -2.67
CA TRP A 81 -7.10 0.92 -3.40
C TRP A 81 -7.54 1.10 -4.86
N LEU A 82 -7.81 0.01 -5.59
CA LEU A 82 -8.36 0.09 -6.95
C LEU A 82 -9.69 0.84 -6.99
N GLY A 83 -10.58 0.58 -6.04
CA GLY A 83 -11.86 1.30 -5.91
C GLY A 83 -11.66 2.80 -5.72
N MET A 84 -10.72 3.21 -4.85
CA MET A 84 -10.36 4.63 -4.68
C MET A 84 -9.82 5.25 -5.96
N LEU A 85 -8.93 4.56 -6.69
CA LEU A 85 -8.40 5.06 -7.96
C LEU A 85 -9.49 5.25 -9.02
N VAL A 86 -10.44 4.31 -9.12
CA VAL A 86 -11.58 4.40 -10.05
C VAL A 86 -12.53 5.54 -9.66
N LEU A 87 -12.78 5.75 -8.37
CA LEU A 87 -13.59 6.87 -7.89
C LEU A 87 -12.95 8.22 -8.20
N ILE A 88 -11.63 8.35 -7.96
CA ILE A 88 -10.88 9.56 -8.31
C ILE A 88 -10.97 9.79 -9.82
N TYR A 89 -10.78 8.74 -10.64
CA TYR A 89 -10.90 8.82 -12.10
C TYR A 89 -12.27 9.31 -12.53
N SER A 90 -13.34 8.68 -12.04
CA SER A 90 -14.72 9.00 -12.40
C SER A 90 -15.09 10.44 -12.03
N LYS A 91 -14.66 10.91 -10.85
CA LYS A 91 -14.83 12.31 -10.43
C LYS A 91 -14.07 13.27 -11.34
N MET A 92 -12.94 12.86 -11.88
CA MET A 92 -12.08 13.68 -12.74
C MET A 92 -12.57 13.74 -14.19
N SER A 93 -13.22 12.69 -14.70
CA SER A 93 -13.81 12.65 -16.05
C SER A 93 -15.17 13.33 -16.16
N CYS A 94 -15.84 13.61 -15.04
CA CYS A 94 -17.16 14.26 -14.99
C CYS A 94 -17.07 15.79 -14.85
N ILE A 95 -15.87 16.35 -14.67
CA ILE A 95 -15.56 17.79 -14.55
C ILE A 95 -14.67 18.21 -15.71
#